data_AF-A0A1V5VQC5-F1
#
_entry.id   AF-A0A1V5VQC5-F1
#
_cell.length_a   1.000
_cell.length_b   1.000
_cell.length_c   1.000
_cell.angle_alpha   90.00
_cell.angle_beta   90.00
_cell.angle_gamma   90.00
#
_symmetry.space_group_name_H-M   'P 1'
#
loop_
_entity.id
_entity.type
_entity.pdbx_description
1 polymer ?
#
loop_
_entity_poly.entity_id
_entity_poly.type
_entity_poly.pdbx_seq_one_letter_code
_entity_poly.pdbx_strand_id
1 'polypeptide(L)'
;MLKNNRFLSTITTTDKNHFRKLAEVKELGLEEICLFPTTIAYEERKSLYRELEKTRVKKIPLVHLREDFKVEEIEYFSIRYQTEIFNTHPAEQSPIPPEWLKYKKRIYIENTLYAWDKKEVQNFGGICLDFAHLEDTRRLRREIYQKNLEIIGRFFCGCGHLSGVNNEKKYSRKFGVEYYSDHLFRDYSDFDFLKKYPKKYFPEIIALELENPIKEQLKLSEYLEKKLNL
;
A
#
# COMPACT_ATOMS: atom_id res chain seq x y z
N MET A 1 -2.72 26.24 5.08
CA MET A 1 -2.77 24.92 5.75
C MET A 1 -2.92 23.89 4.65
N LEU A 2 -1.92 23.01 4.46
CA LEU A 2 -2.06 21.89 3.53
C LEU A 2 -3.18 21.00 4.08
N LYS A 3 -4.15 20.64 3.24
CA LYS A 3 -5.13 19.60 3.60
C LYS A 3 -4.33 18.33 3.90
N ASN A 4 -4.56 17.73 5.06
CA ASN A 4 -4.05 16.38 5.32
C ASN A 4 -4.87 15.42 4.45
N ASN A 5 -4.41 15.20 3.23
CA ASN A 5 -5.07 14.26 2.34
C ASN A 5 -4.84 12.84 2.86
N ARG A 6 -5.92 12.08 3.03
CA ARG A 6 -5.86 10.71 3.55
C ARG A 6 -5.35 9.73 2.49
N PHE A 7 -5.70 9.98 1.23
CA PHE A 7 -5.33 9.16 0.09
C PHE A 7 -4.10 9.75 -0.60
N LEU A 8 -2.96 9.07 -0.50
CA LEU A 8 -1.69 9.53 -1.02
C LEU A 8 -1.33 8.82 -2.32
N SER A 9 -0.88 9.60 -3.31
CA SER A 9 -0.34 9.06 -4.56
C SER A 9 0.93 8.24 -4.28
N THR A 10 1.12 7.18 -5.05
CA THR A 10 2.23 6.26 -4.91
C THR A 10 3.07 6.17 -6.18
N ILE A 11 4.34 5.85 -6.00
CA ILE A 11 5.16 5.26 -7.06
C ILE A 11 5.21 3.76 -6.80
N THR A 12 4.52 2.99 -7.64
CA THR A 12 4.69 1.53 -7.74
C THR A 12 5.71 1.19 -8.82
N THR A 13 6.44 0.09 -8.67
CA THR A 13 7.40 -0.36 -9.70
C THR A 13 6.86 -1.48 -10.60
N THR A 14 5.61 -1.92 -10.39
CA THR A 14 4.99 -3.09 -11.06
C THR A 14 4.96 -3.00 -12.59
N ASP A 15 4.75 -1.81 -13.14
CA ASP A 15 4.63 -1.55 -14.59
C ASP A 15 5.98 -1.31 -15.31
N LYS A 16 7.12 -1.45 -14.61
CA LYS A 16 8.47 -1.07 -15.08
C LYS A 16 8.62 0.40 -15.50
N ASN A 17 7.61 1.26 -15.33
CA ASN A 17 7.58 2.65 -15.77
C ASN A 17 7.61 3.64 -14.59
N HIS A 18 8.13 3.21 -13.44
CA HIS A 18 8.29 4.05 -12.25
C HIS A 18 9.08 5.34 -12.51
N PHE A 19 9.98 5.38 -13.50
CA PHE A 19 10.67 6.61 -13.91
C PHE A 19 9.74 7.65 -14.52
N ARG A 20 8.69 7.24 -15.24
CA ARG A 20 7.65 8.17 -15.71
C ARG A 20 6.87 8.77 -14.53
N LYS A 21 6.51 7.95 -13.54
CA LYS A 21 5.87 8.46 -12.31
C LYS A 21 6.77 9.43 -11.56
N LEU A 22 8.07 9.13 -11.43
CA LEU A 22 9.05 10.07 -10.88
C LEU A 22 9.11 11.39 -11.66
N ALA A 23 9.07 11.33 -13.00
CA ALA A 23 9.03 12.53 -13.83
C ALA A 23 7.77 13.36 -13.56
N GLU A 24 6.60 12.72 -13.46
CA GLU A 24 5.36 13.40 -13.08
C GLU A 24 5.43 14.00 -11.67
N VAL A 25 5.97 13.28 -10.68
CA VAL A 25 6.20 13.81 -9.32
C VAL A 25 7.05 15.08 -9.36
N LYS A 26 8.09 15.09 -10.20
CA LYS A 26 8.98 16.25 -10.39
C LYS A 26 8.25 17.41 -11.08
N GLU A 27 7.51 17.14 -12.15
CA GLU A 27 6.74 18.14 -12.90
C GLU A 27 5.66 18.79 -12.04
N LEU A 28 4.91 17.98 -11.30
CA LEU A 28 3.84 18.41 -10.40
C LEU A 28 4.38 19.04 -9.10
N GLY A 29 5.68 18.93 -8.84
CA GLY A 29 6.34 19.50 -7.67
C GLY A 29 5.86 18.91 -6.34
N LEU A 30 5.48 17.62 -6.32
CA LEU A 30 4.97 16.98 -5.12
C LEU A 30 6.05 16.87 -4.04
N GLU A 31 5.68 17.16 -2.80
CA GLU A 31 6.57 17.08 -1.64
C GLU A 31 6.33 15.84 -0.77
N GLU A 32 5.19 15.16 -0.95
CA GLU A 32 4.79 13.98 -0.18
C GLU A 32 4.16 12.92 -1.11
N ILE A 33 4.67 11.68 -1.04
CA ILE A 33 4.20 10.51 -1.80
C ILE A 33 4.43 9.22 -1.01
N CYS A 34 3.76 8.14 -1.35
CA CYS A 34 4.07 6.79 -0.84
C CYS A 34 4.90 5.98 -1.88
N LEU A 35 5.56 4.89 -1.45
CA LEU A 35 6.50 4.16 -2.32
C LEU A 35 6.37 2.63 -2.21
N PHE A 36 6.30 1.96 -3.37
CA PHE A 36 6.18 0.50 -3.50
C PHE A 36 7.26 -0.05 -4.46
N PRO A 37 8.51 -0.17 -4.01
CA PRO A 37 9.65 -0.58 -4.83
C PRO A 37 9.83 -2.11 -4.84
N THR A 38 8.73 -2.84 -5.04
CA THR A 38 8.62 -4.28 -4.75
C THR A 38 8.88 -5.19 -5.96
N THR A 39 8.99 -4.65 -7.17
CA THR A 39 9.20 -5.46 -8.40
C THR A 39 10.57 -5.28 -9.04
N ILE A 40 11.42 -4.44 -8.45
CA ILE A 40 12.79 -4.18 -8.91
C ILE A 40 13.81 -4.70 -7.90
N ALA A 41 14.97 -5.16 -8.35
CA ALA A 41 16.02 -5.70 -7.49
C ALA A 41 16.69 -4.59 -6.65
N TYR A 42 17.40 -4.99 -5.59
CA TYR A 42 18.16 -4.07 -4.72
C TYR A 42 19.04 -3.08 -5.50
N GLU A 43 19.78 -3.53 -6.53
CA GLU A 43 20.62 -2.63 -7.34
C GLU A 43 19.83 -1.62 -8.17
N GLU A 44 18.65 -2.00 -8.66
CA GLU A 44 17.74 -1.10 -9.37
C GLU A 44 17.10 -0.08 -8.42
N ARG A 45 16.77 -0.50 -7.18
CA ARG A 45 16.26 0.41 -6.14
C ARG A 45 17.24 1.55 -5.84
N LYS A 46 18.55 1.29 -5.83
CA LYS A 46 19.56 2.37 -5.68
C LYS A 46 19.49 3.42 -6.78
N SER A 47 19.07 3.03 -7.99
CA SER A 47 18.87 3.99 -9.08
C SER A 47 17.58 4.79 -8.88
N LEU A 48 16.50 4.13 -8.45
CA LEU A 48 15.26 4.79 -8.03
C LEU A 48 15.51 5.84 -6.92
N TYR A 49 16.30 5.50 -5.90
CA TYR A 49 16.58 6.41 -4.78
C TYR A 49 17.36 7.65 -5.22
N ARG A 50 18.34 7.47 -6.10
CA ARG A 50 19.10 8.58 -6.70
C ARG A 50 18.24 9.51 -7.54
N GLU A 51 17.26 8.98 -8.28
CA GLU A 51 16.32 9.82 -9.03
C GLU A 51 15.32 10.52 -8.11
N LEU A 52 14.86 9.84 -7.05
CA LEU A 52 13.97 10.42 -6.05
C LEU A 52 14.60 11.64 -5.36
N GLU A 53 15.92 11.61 -5.08
CA GLU A 53 16.66 12.75 -4.51
C GLU A 53 16.70 13.99 -5.41
N LYS A 54 16.45 13.83 -6.72
CA LYS A 54 16.37 14.94 -7.68
C LYS A 54 14.97 15.55 -7.77
N THR A 55 14.01 15.04 -7.00
CA THR A 55 12.65 15.57 -6.92
C THR A 55 12.52 16.57 -5.77
N ARG A 56 11.32 17.14 -5.58
CA ARG A 56 10.99 17.99 -4.42
C ARG A 56 10.42 17.19 -3.24
N VAL A 57 10.35 15.86 -3.34
CA VAL A 57 9.82 15.01 -2.28
C VAL A 57 10.67 15.17 -1.01
N LYS A 58 9.99 15.56 0.07
CA LYS A 58 10.57 15.72 1.41
C LYS A 58 10.10 14.64 2.36
N LYS A 59 8.92 14.05 2.11
CA LYS A 59 8.30 13.07 2.99
C LYS A 59 7.77 11.86 2.21
N ILE A 60 8.04 10.67 2.73
CA ILE A 60 7.46 9.42 2.25
C ILE A 60 6.83 8.72 3.45
N PRO A 61 5.56 8.97 3.78
CA PRO A 61 5.01 8.51 5.05
C PRO A 61 4.84 6.98 5.14
N LEU A 62 4.74 6.30 3.99
CA LEU A 62 4.64 4.85 3.89
C LEU A 62 5.53 4.29 2.79
N VAL A 63 6.29 3.24 3.14
CA VAL A 63 7.07 2.41 2.20
C VAL A 63 6.69 0.93 2.36
N HIS A 64 6.35 0.28 1.24
CA HIS A 64 6.09 -1.16 1.19
C HIS A 64 7.41 -1.95 1.07
N LEU A 65 7.67 -2.85 2.01
CA LEU A 65 8.88 -3.66 2.08
C LEU A 65 8.68 -5.03 1.41
N ARG A 66 9.61 -5.39 0.51
CA ARG A 66 9.80 -6.75 0.00
C ARG A 66 10.84 -7.49 0.85
N GLU A 67 10.80 -8.83 0.93
CA GLU A 67 11.71 -9.66 1.74
C GLU A 67 13.22 -9.38 1.56
N ASP A 68 13.64 -8.83 0.43
CA ASP A 68 15.05 -8.49 0.16
C ASP A 68 15.44 -7.06 0.55
N PHE A 69 14.56 -6.30 1.20
CA PHE A 69 14.87 -4.98 1.73
C PHE A 69 15.93 -5.06 2.83
N LYS A 70 16.96 -4.24 2.68
CA LYS A 70 18.04 -4.16 3.66
C LYS A 70 17.73 -3.13 4.75
N VAL A 71 18.31 -3.32 5.93
CA VAL A 71 18.10 -2.40 7.06
C VAL A 71 18.56 -0.99 6.72
N GLU A 72 19.65 -0.83 5.97
CA GLU A 72 20.12 0.47 5.53
C GLU A 72 19.11 1.19 4.61
N GLU A 73 18.25 0.47 3.88
CA GLU A 73 17.18 1.08 3.09
C GLU A 73 16.07 1.61 4.00
N ILE A 74 15.70 0.86 5.04
CA ILE A 74 14.73 1.29 6.06
C ILE A 74 15.24 2.55 6.80
N GLU A 75 16.53 2.55 7.17
CA GLU A 75 17.17 3.71 7.81
C GLU A 75 17.25 4.91 6.87
N TYR A 76 17.63 4.69 5.62
CA TYR A 76 17.64 5.72 4.59
C TYR A 76 16.28 6.41 4.47
N PHE A 77 15.19 5.65 4.33
CA PHE A 77 13.83 6.22 4.24
C PHE A 77 13.41 6.93 5.53
N SER A 78 13.72 6.33 6.69
CA SER A 78 13.42 6.92 8.00
C SER A 78 14.08 8.30 8.17
N ILE A 79 15.34 8.44 7.76
CA ILE A 79 16.13 9.66 7.97
C ILE A 79 15.89 10.67 6.85
N ARG A 80 16.01 10.24 5.59
CA ARG A 80 16.00 11.14 4.43
C ARG A 80 14.61 11.68 4.10
N TYR A 81 13.60 10.85 4.28
CA TYR A 81 12.22 11.11 3.88
C TYR A 81 11.23 11.03 5.05
N GLN A 82 11.73 10.98 6.28
CA GLN A 82 10.90 10.98 7.49
C GLN A 82 9.80 9.91 7.43
N THR A 83 10.09 8.78 6.81
CA THR A 83 9.15 7.66 6.75
C THR A 83 8.89 7.18 8.15
N GLU A 84 7.63 7.12 8.58
CA GLU A 84 7.29 6.65 9.92
C GLU A 84 6.72 5.23 9.89
N ILE A 85 6.04 4.89 8.79
CA ILE A 85 5.30 3.66 8.61
C ILE A 85 5.94 2.84 7.50
N PHE A 86 6.09 1.55 7.76
CA PHE A 86 6.41 0.55 6.77
C PHE A 86 5.31 -0.50 6.78
N ASN A 87 5.08 -1.17 5.67
CA ASN A 87 4.24 -2.36 5.64
C ASN A 87 4.94 -3.49 4.90
N THR A 88 4.48 -4.71 5.13
CA THR A 88 4.92 -5.88 4.37
C THR A 88 3.83 -6.94 4.38
N HIS A 89 3.96 -7.93 3.49
CA HIS A 89 3.08 -9.10 3.49
C HIS A 89 3.35 -10.03 4.69
N PRO A 90 2.39 -10.88 5.06
CA PRO A 90 2.59 -11.91 6.09
C PRO A 90 3.78 -12.83 5.78
N ALA A 91 4.44 -13.36 6.82
CA ALA A 91 5.60 -14.25 6.70
C ALA A 91 5.30 -15.53 5.90
N GLU A 92 4.05 -15.99 5.91
CA GLU A 92 3.59 -17.14 5.10
C GLU A 92 3.75 -16.88 3.59
N GLN A 93 3.62 -15.61 3.16
CA GLN A 93 3.76 -15.22 1.77
C GLN A 93 5.17 -14.73 1.43
N SER A 94 5.82 -14.06 2.39
CA SER A 94 7.10 -13.39 2.19
C SER A 94 7.88 -13.42 3.50
N PRO A 95 8.96 -14.20 3.62
CA PRO A 95 9.72 -14.30 4.86
C PRO A 95 10.16 -12.92 5.37
N ILE A 96 9.89 -12.64 6.64
CA ILE A 96 10.29 -11.38 7.27
C ILE A 96 11.73 -11.51 7.78
N PRO A 97 12.68 -10.71 7.28
CA PRO A 97 14.07 -10.75 7.74
C PRO A 97 14.19 -10.46 9.25
N PRO A 98 14.95 -11.25 10.02
CA PRO A 98 15.13 -11.05 11.46
C PRO A 98 15.65 -9.65 11.82
N GLU A 99 16.43 -9.04 10.93
CA GLU A 99 17.02 -7.71 11.12
C GLU A 99 15.95 -6.60 11.15
N TRP A 100 14.80 -6.84 10.52
CA TRP A 100 13.66 -5.90 10.56
C TRP A 100 13.00 -5.83 11.93
N LEU A 101 13.23 -6.81 12.83
CA LEU A 101 12.62 -6.81 14.16
C LEU A 101 13.01 -5.58 15.00
N LYS A 102 14.12 -4.92 14.68
CA LYS A 102 14.51 -3.60 15.22
C LYS A 102 13.45 -2.52 14.96
N TYR A 103 12.71 -2.64 13.86
CA TYR A 103 11.68 -1.69 13.41
C TYR A 103 10.25 -2.24 13.55
N LYS A 104 10.05 -3.39 14.21
CA LYS A 104 8.75 -4.09 14.23
C LYS A 104 7.56 -3.24 14.66
N LYS A 105 7.75 -2.22 15.51
CA LYS A 105 6.67 -1.30 15.94
C LYS A 105 6.26 -0.28 14.89
N ARG A 106 7.03 -0.14 13.82
CA ARG A 106 6.77 0.72 12.65
C ARG A 106 6.39 -0.06 11.41
N ILE A 107 6.47 -1.40 11.45
CA ILE A 107 6.09 -2.29 10.36
C ILE A 107 4.67 -2.82 10.64
N TYR A 108 3.79 -2.74 9.65
CA TYR A 108 2.40 -3.18 9.71
C TYR A 108 2.17 -4.33 8.73
N ILE A 109 1.40 -5.34 9.16
CA ILE A 109 1.20 -6.56 8.37
C ILE A 109 -0.05 -6.39 7.50
N GLU A 110 0.10 -6.60 6.20
CA GLU A 110 -0.96 -6.41 5.21
C GLU A 110 -1.88 -7.64 5.09
N ASN A 111 -3.18 -7.45 4.86
CA ASN A 111 -4.05 -8.56 4.47
C ASN A 111 -3.88 -8.86 2.99
N THR A 112 -3.77 -10.14 2.67
CA THR A 112 -3.64 -10.61 1.28
C THR A 112 -4.75 -11.62 0.97
N LEU A 113 -4.46 -12.61 0.12
CA LEU A 113 -5.34 -13.74 -0.14
C LEU A 113 -5.36 -14.78 1.00
N TYR A 114 -4.48 -14.64 1.99
CA TYR A 114 -4.40 -15.45 3.20
C TYR A 114 -4.99 -14.69 4.41
N ALA A 115 -5.48 -15.43 5.40
CA ALA A 115 -5.92 -14.83 6.65
C ALA A 115 -4.71 -14.41 7.48
N TRP A 116 -4.80 -13.28 8.18
CA TRP A 116 -3.75 -12.89 9.12
C TRP A 116 -3.55 -13.93 10.23
N ASP A 117 -2.29 -14.17 10.60
CA ASP A 117 -1.96 -14.78 11.89
C ASP A 117 -2.01 -13.71 12.99
N LYS A 118 -2.89 -13.94 13.98
CA LYS A 118 -3.03 -13.07 15.16
C LYS A 118 -1.70 -12.86 15.90
N LYS A 119 -0.88 -13.92 16.05
CA LYS A 119 0.39 -13.84 16.78
C LYS A 119 1.40 -12.98 16.03
N GLU A 120 1.41 -13.09 14.71
CA GLU A 120 2.25 -12.26 13.84
C GLU A 120 1.85 -10.79 14.00
N VAL A 121 0.59 -10.43 13.76
CA VAL A 121 0.11 -9.04 13.88
C VAL A 121 0.42 -8.44 15.26
N GLN A 122 0.26 -9.22 16.33
CA GLN A 122 0.58 -8.79 17.70
C GLN A 122 2.07 -8.44 17.92
N ASN A 123 2.99 -9.06 17.17
CA ASN A 123 4.42 -8.80 17.29
C ASN A 123 4.86 -7.50 16.59
N PHE A 124 4.03 -6.98 15.68
CA PHE A 124 4.29 -5.82 14.84
C PHE A 124 3.54 -4.56 15.32
N GLY A 125 3.56 -3.49 14.50
CA GLY A 125 2.90 -2.22 14.79
C GLY A 125 1.37 -2.29 14.71
N GLY A 126 0.84 -3.32 14.04
CA GLY A 126 -0.59 -3.53 13.80
C GLY A 126 -0.83 -4.04 12.38
N ILE A 127 -1.97 -3.65 11.81
CA ILE A 127 -2.35 -4.04 10.45
C ILE A 127 -2.15 -2.91 9.44
N CYS A 128 -1.81 -3.29 8.22
CA CYS A 128 -2.02 -2.50 7.01
C CYS A 128 -3.28 -3.05 6.32
N LEU A 129 -4.34 -2.25 6.20
CA LEU A 129 -5.57 -2.73 5.57
C LEU A 129 -5.55 -2.47 4.06
N ASP A 130 -5.38 -3.52 3.26
CA ASP A 130 -5.66 -3.47 1.83
C ASP A 130 -7.16 -3.71 1.58
N PHE A 131 -7.84 -2.67 1.11
CA PHE A 131 -9.28 -2.72 0.90
C PHE A 131 -9.69 -3.63 -0.27
N ALA A 132 -8.87 -3.73 -1.32
CA ALA A 132 -9.19 -4.53 -2.50
C ALA A 132 -9.03 -6.03 -2.19
N HIS A 133 -7.96 -6.42 -1.49
CA HIS A 133 -7.79 -7.79 -0.98
C HIS A 133 -8.91 -8.17 0.00
N LEU A 134 -9.37 -7.22 0.84
CA LEU A 134 -10.49 -7.45 1.73
C LEU A 134 -11.81 -7.65 0.96
N GLU A 135 -12.03 -6.93 -0.13
CA GLU A 135 -13.21 -7.09 -1.00
C GLU A 135 -13.14 -8.40 -1.79
N ASP A 136 -11.95 -8.80 -2.25
CA ASP A 136 -11.73 -10.10 -2.91
C ASP A 136 -12.06 -11.26 -1.97
N THR A 137 -11.52 -11.24 -0.75
CA THR A 137 -11.84 -12.27 0.24
C THR A 137 -13.33 -12.24 0.62
N ARG A 138 -13.97 -11.07 0.70
CA ARG A 138 -15.43 -10.97 0.92
C ARG A 138 -16.22 -11.66 -0.19
N ARG A 139 -15.81 -11.51 -1.45
CA ARG A 139 -16.52 -12.06 -2.63
C ARG A 139 -16.23 -13.54 -2.86
N LEU A 140 -15.01 -14.00 -2.57
CA LEU A 140 -14.52 -15.31 -3.00
C LEU A 140 -14.18 -16.27 -1.85
N ARG A 141 -13.87 -15.76 -0.66
CA ARG A 141 -13.26 -16.52 0.45
C ARG A 141 -13.83 -16.10 1.81
N ARG A 142 -15.11 -16.41 2.02
CA ARG A 142 -15.87 -15.98 3.21
C ARG A 142 -15.17 -16.28 4.53
N GLU A 143 -14.54 -17.44 4.68
CA GLU A 143 -13.83 -17.81 5.92
C GLU A 143 -12.64 -16.90 6.21
N ILE A 144 -11.83 -16.59 5.18
CA ILE A 144 -10.69 -15.67 5.30
C ILE A 144 -11.18 -14.26 5.63
N TYR A 145 -12.25 -13.82 4.96
CA TYR A 145 -12.87 -12.53 5.23
C TYR A 145 -13.31 -12.41 6.70
N GLN A 146 -13.99 -13.42 7.25
CA GLN A 146 -14.44 -13.40 8.65
C GLN A 146 -13.26 -13.36 9.63
N LYS A 147 -12.21 -14.17 9.40
CA LYS A 147 -10.99 -14.12 10.21
C LYS A 147 -10.33 -12.73 10.17
N ASN A 148 -10.27 -12.11 8.99
CA ASN A 148 -9.72 -10.76 8.85
C ASN A 148 -10.57 -9.72 9.59
N LEU A 149 -11.91 -9.82 9.57
CA LEU A 149 -12.78 -8.92 10.35
C LEU A 149 -12.54 -9.01 11.87
N GLU A 150 -12.26 -10.20 12.40
CA GLU A 150 -11.90 -10.37 13.81
C GLU A 150 -10.60 -9.66 14.17
N ILE A 151 -9.60 -9.70 13.28
CA ILE A 151 -8.31 -9.02 13.46
C ILE A 151 -8.50 -7.50 13.36
N ILE A 152 -9.24 -7.01 12.36
CA ILE A 152 -9.57 -5.57 12.20
C ILE A 152 -10.27 -5.02 13.45
N GLY A 153 -11.13 -5.81 14.08
CA GLY A 153 -11.83 -5.41 15.31
C GLY A 153 -10.95 -5.35 16.57
N ARG A 154 -9.72 -5.87 16.52
CA ARG A 154 -8.85 -6.04 17.70
C ARG A 154 -7.55 -5.27 17.64
N PHE A 155 -7.00 -5.05 16.46
CA PHE A 155 -5.67 -4.46 16.28
C PHE A 155 -5.75 -3.06 15.67
N PHE A 156 -4.76 -2.25 16.00
CA PHE A 156 -4.62 -0.92 15.43
C PHE A 156 -4.31 -1.00 13.93
N CYS A 157 -4.99 -0.16 13.14
CA CYS A 157 -4.76 -0.02 11.70
C CYS A 157 -3.92 1.24 11.46
N GLY A 158 -2.62 1.08 11.21
CA GLY A 158 -1.71 2.22 11.05
C GLY A 158 -1.70 2.81 9.65
N CYS A 159 -1.94 1.98 8.64
CA CYS A 159 -1.99 2.39 7.24
C CYS A 159 -2.92 1.47 6.44
N GLY A 160 -3.19 1.85 5.20
CA GLY A 160 -3.97 1.03 4.28
C GLY A 160 -3.51 1.19 2.85
N HIS A 161 -3.88 0.23 2.02
CA HIS A 161 -3.69 0.25 0.59
C HIS A 161 -5.01 0.30 -0.14
N LEU A 162 -4.99 0.93 -1.30
CA LEU A 162 -6.14 0.99 -2.17
C LEU A 162 -5.76 0.77 -3.62
N SER A 163 -6.32 -0.29 -4.19
CA SER A 163 -6.35 -0.58 -5.61
C SER A 163 -7.81 -0.71 -6.08
N GLY A 164 -8.03 -0.78 -7.40
CA GLY A 164 -9.38 -0.90 -7.98
C GLY A 164 -9.94 -2.32 -7.80
N VAL A 165 -11.26 -2.47 -7.79
CA VAL A 165 -11.93 -3.78 -7.81
C VAL A 165 -12.85 -3.86 -9.02
N ASN A 166 -12.49 -4.72 -9.97
CA ASN A 166 -13.27 -4.93 -11.18
C ASN A 166 -14.60 -5.66 -10.91
N ASN A 167 -15.50 -5.59 -11.88
CA ASN A 167 -16.72 -6.41 -11.92
C ASN A 167 -16.45 -7.82 -12.45
N GLU A 168 -15.44 -7.98 -13.30
CA GLU A 168 -15.05 -9.26 -13.88
C GLU A 168 -13.95 -9.93 -13.07
N LYS A 169 -14.09 -11.24 -12.91
CA LYS A 169 -13.15 -12.06 -12.17
C LYS A 169 -11.94 -12.39 -13.03
N LYS A 170 -10.74 -12.28 -12.44
CA LYS A 170 -9.46 -12.67 -13.04
C LYS A 170 -8.91 -13.91 -12.36
N TYR A 171 -7.90 -14.54 -12.96
CA TYR A 171 -7.22 -15.70 -12.41
C TYR A 171 -5.70 -15.49 -12.37
N SER A 172 -5.12 -15.61 -11.18
CA SER A 172 -3.67 -15.56 -10.98
C SER A 172 -3.10 -16.95 -11.12
N ARG A 173 -2.36 -17.20 -12.20
CA ARG A 173 -1.63 -18.47 -12.38
C ARG A 173 -0.57 -18.69 -11.31
N LYS A 174 0.06 -17.61 -10.82
CA LYS A 174 1.11 -17.67 -9.80
C LYS A 174 0.59 -18.23 -8.48
N PHE A 175 -0.60 -17.81 -8.07
CA PHE A 175 -1.18 -18.19 -6.78
C PHE A 175 -2.26 -19.29 -6.92
N GLY A 176 -2.68 -19.61 -8.14
CA GLY A 176 -3.76 -20.56 -8.38
C GLY A 176 -5.11 -20.09 -7.86
N VAL A 177 -5.35 -18.78 -7.85
CA VAL A 177 -6.55 -18.18 -7.24
C VAL A 177 -7.23 -17.20 -8.18
N GLU A 178 -8.55 -17.12 -8.04
CA GLU A 178 -9.32 -16.04 -8.64
C GLU A 178 -9.30 -14.79 -7.77
N TYR A 179 -9.44 -13.61 -8.39
CA TYR A 179 -9.45 -12.30 -7.74
C TYR A 179 -10.15 -11.24 -8.61
N TYR A 180 -10.56 -10.11 -8.04
CA TYR A 180 -11.14 -8.97 -8.77
C TYR A 180 -10.27 -7.71 -8.67
N SER A 181 -9.35 -7.64 -7.70
CA SER A 181 -8.46 -6.49 -7.51
C SER A 181 -7.61 -6.20 -8.76
N ASP A 182 -7.27 -4.93 -8.94
CA ASP A 182 -6.47 -4.44 -10.07
C ASP A 182 -5.70 -3.18 -9.69
N HIS A 183 -4.40 -3.21 -9.95
CA HIS A 183 -3.56 -2.03 -9.76
C HIS A 183 -3.80 -1.00 -10.87
N LEU A 184 -4.48 -1.33 -11.96
CA LEU A 184 -4.89 -0.36 -12.96
C LEU A 184 -6.41 -0.13 -12.88
N PHE A 185 -6.85 1.03 -12.40
CA PHE A 185 -8.26 1.38 -12.46
C PHE A 185 -8.63 1.95 -13.83
N ARG A 186 -9.87 1.72 -14.25
CA ARG A 186 -10.43 2.19 -15.53
C ARG A 186 -11.52 3.23 -15.32
N ASP A 187 -12.26 3.10 -14.23
CA ASP A 187 -13.36 4.00 -13.89
C ASP A 187 -13.43 4.23 -12.37
N TYR A 188 -13.99 5.36 -11.95
CA TYR A 188 -14.15 5.66 -10.53
C TYR A 188 -15.11 4.72 -9.80
N SER A 189 -16.01 4.04 -10.52
CA SER A 189 -16.85 2.98 -9.97
C SER A 189 -16.06 1.74 -9.52
N ASP A 190 -14.81 1.56 -9.95
CA ASP A 190 -13.91 0.51 -9.44
C ASP A 190 -13.65 0.64 -7.93
N PHE A 191 -13.97 1.79 -7.33
CA PHE A 191 -13.83 2.09 -5.90
C PHE A 191 -15.15 2.17 -5.14
N ASP A 192 -16.30 1.95 -5.81
CA ASP A 192 -17.61 2.08 -5.16
C ASP A 192 -17.84 1.06 -4.04
N PHE A 193 -17.09 -0.04 -4.07
CA PHE A 193 -17.11 -1.04 -3.00
C PHE A 193 -16.72 -0.48 -1.63
N LEU A 194 -15.93 0.61 -1.58
CA LEU A 194 -15.50 1.24 -0.33
C LEU A 194 -16.66 1.73 0.54
N LYS A 195 -17.80 2.06 -0.08
CA LYS A 195 -19.03 2.48 0.64
C LYS A 195 -19.58 1.41 1.58
N LYS A 196 -19.15 0.15 1.41
CA LYS A 196 -19.58 -0.99 2.24
C LYS A 196 -18.81 -1.06 3.56
N TYR A 197 -17.67 -0.37 3.68
CA TYR A 197 -16.82 -0.46 4.87
C TYR A 197 -17.10 0.67 5.87
N PRO A 198 -17.12 0.38 7.19
CA PRO A 198 -17.24 1.41 8.21
C PRO A 198 -16.12 2.45 8.13
N LYS A 199 -16.44 3.74 8.33
CA LYS A 199 -15.43 4.82 8.34
C LYS A 199 -14.28 4.59 9.32
N LYS A 200 -14.54 3.91 10.45
CA LYS A 200 -13.52 3.55 11.44
C LYS A 200 -12.44 2.58 10.92
N TYR A 201 -12.65 1.95 9.76
CA TYR A 201 -11.63 1.10 9.13
C TYR A 201 -10.63 1.89 8.30
N PHE A 202 -10.91 3.15 7.98
CA PHE A 202 -10.04 3.97 7.16
C PHE A 202 -8.96 4.59 8.04
N PRO A 203 -7.67 4.21 7.88
CA PRO A 203 -6.57 4.83 8.62
C PRO A 203 -6.31 6.25 8.11
N GLU A 204 -5.37 6.96 8.76
CA GLU A 204 -4.97 8.31 8.37
C GLU A 204 -4.15 8.34 7.07
N ILE A 205 -3.40 7.28 6.79
CA ILE A 205 -2.59 7.13 5.58
C ILE A 205 -3.12 5.95 4.77
N ILE A 206 -3.64 6.24 3.58
CA ILE A 206 -4.04 5.24 2.60
C ILE A 206 -3.23 5.48 1.32
N ALA A 207 -2.35 4.53 0.99
CA ALA A 207 -1.59 4.58 -0.24
C ALA A 207 -2.40 4.05 -1.42
N LEU A 208 -2.47 4.82 -2.49
CA LEU A 208 -3.08 4.42 -3.76
C LEU A 208 -2.13 3.49 -4.52
N GLU A 209 -2.17 2.18 -4.24
CA GLU A 209 -1.31 1.17 -4.87
C GLU A 209 -1.74 0.91 -6.32
N LEU A 210 -1.45 1.88 -7.19
CA LEU A 210 -1.96 1.97 -8.56
C LEU A 210 -0.84 2.15 -9.58
N GLU A 211 -1.03 1.52 -10.74
CA GLU A 211 -0.21 1.66 -11.94
C GLU A 211 -0.51 2.95 -12.70
N ASN A 212 -1.68 3.54 -12.51
CA ASN A 212 -2.09 4.78 -13.16
C ASN A 212 -1.08 5.94 -12.96
N PRO A 213 -1.00 6.88 -13.91
CA PRO A 213 -0.24 8.12 -13.79
C PRO A 213 -0.49 8.86 -12.47
N ILE A 214 0.52 9.56 -11.95
CA ILE A 214 0.42 10.30 -10.68
C ILE A 214 -0.71 11.34 -10.76
N LYS A 215 -0.83 12.02 -11.90
CA LYS A 215 -1.92 12.98 -12.13
C LYS A 215 -3.32 12.36 -12.00
N GLU A 216 -3.49 11.10 -12.41
CA GLU A 216 -4.77 10.39 -12.25
C GLU A 216 -5.01 9.97 -10.80
N GLN A 217 -3.96 9.50 -10.10
CA GLN A 217 -4.04 9.16 -8.68
C GLN A 217 -4.43 10.38 -7.82
N LEU A 218 -3.92 11.58 -8.13
CA LEU A 218 -4.31 12.82 -7.43
C LEU A 218 -5.79 13.15 -7.63
N LYS A 219 -6.31 13.04 -8.86
CA LYS A 219 -7.75 13.24 -9.13
C LYS A 219 -8.61 12.20 -8.41
N LEU A 220 -8.14 10.96 -8.37
CA LEU A 220 -8.83 9.89 -7.65
C LEU A 220 -8.85 10.18 -6.14
N SER A 221 -7.74 10.63 -5.56
CA SER A 221 -7.65 11.04 -4.16
C SER A 221 -8.72 12.09 -3.82
N GLU A 222 -8.81 13.17 -4.60
CA GLU A 222 -9.84 14.20 -4.43
C GLU A 222 -11.27 13.67 -4.56
N TYR A 223 -11.50 12.77 -5.52
CA TYR A 223 -12.79 12.12 -5.71
C TYR A 223 -13.18 11.28 -4.49
N LEU A 224 -12.26 10.47 -3.96
CA LEU A 224 -12.50 9.56 -2.84
C LEU A 224 -12.78 10.31 -1.54
N GLU A 225 -12.03 11.37 -1.25
CA GLU A 225 -12.28 12.22 -0.07
C GLU A 225 -13.70 12.79 -0.09
N LYS A 226 -14.10 13.33 -1.25
CA LYS A 226 -15.46 13.87 -1.42
C LYS A 226 -16.52 12.78 -1.32
N LYS A 227 -16.29 11.60 -1.91
CA LYS A 227 -17.29 10.54 -2.01
C LYS A 227 -17.51 9.82 -0.68
N LEU A 228 -16.46 9.62 0.10
CA LEU A 228 -16.49 8.90 1.37
C LEU A 228 -16.72 9.82 2.57
N ASN A 229 -16.59 11.14 2.36
CA ASN A 229 -16.75 12.17 3.39
C ASN A 229 -15.82 11.87 4.59
N LEU A 230 -14.54 11.74 4.29
CA LEU A 230 -13.45 11.30 5.19
C LEU A 230 -12.48 12.43 5.53
#